data_AF-A0AAN8JTW1-F1
#
_entry.id   AF-A0AAN8JTW1-F1
#
_cell.length_a   1.000
_cell.length_b   1.000
_cell.length_c   1.000
_cell.angle_alpha   90.00
_cell.angle_beta   90.00
_cell.angle_gamma   90.00
#
_symmetry.space_group_name_H-M   'P 1'
#
loop_
_entity.id
_entity.type
_entity.pdbx_description
1 polymer ?
#
loop_
_entity_poly.entity_id
_entity_poly.type
_entity_poly.pdbx_seq_one_letter_code
_entity_poly.pdbx_strand_id
1 'polypeptide(L)'
;MLKLAIVCAAIAFVAAQPDGPTPPTPHPDPHPHPTPHPHPDPHSHPTPHPDPHSHPTPHPDPHPHPTHPPHVDDTFHFFNDRDNNKMAIKTRTACYIFTLTADQQQALLTPDGIQATELALIGKISTGTKTQLTHEDMHDEIAHHCGHENVFAVSQ
;
A
#
# COMPACT_ATOMS: atom_id res chain seq x y z
N MET A 1 -28.69 13.48 -64.55
CA MET A 1 -28.28 14.74 -65.22
C MET A 1 -28.47 15.85 -64.19
N LEU A 2 -27.45 16.15 -63.38
CA LEU A 2 -26.46 17.22 -63.59
C LEU A 2 -27.08 18.63 -63.66
N LYS A 3 -26.93 19.34 -62.52
CA LYS A 3 -26.82 20.80 -62.25
C LYS A 3 -26.99 21.74 -63.46
N LEU A 4 -27.71 22.86 -63.30
CA LEU A 4 -27.11 24.20 -63.30
C LEU A 4 -28.13 25.30 -62.93
N ALA A 5 -27.72 26.19 -62.02
CA ALA A 5 -28.41 27.42 -61.67
C ALA A 5 -28.24 28.48 -62.76
N ILE A 6 -29.26 29.33 -62.96
CA ILE A 6 -29.12 30.65 -63.57
C ILE A 6 -29.74 31.69 -62.63
N VAL A 7 -28.95 32.72 -62.40
CA VAL A 7 -29.10 33.83 -61.47
C VAL A 7 -29.49 35.10 -62.25
N CYS A 8 -30.08 36.07 -61.53
CA CYS A 8 -30.18 37.52 -61.78
C CYS A 8 -31.41 38.11 -62.51
N ALA A 9 -32.19 38.91 -61.74
CA ALA A 9 -32.42 40.37 -61.92
C ALA A 9 -33.66 40.78 -61.07
N ALA A 10 -33.54 41.28 -59.83
CA ALA A 10 -33.25 42.67 -59.41
C ALA A 10 -34.26 43.73 -59.91
N ILE A 11 -35.25 44.13 -59.09
CA ILE A 11 -35.76 45.53 -59.01
C ILE A 11 -36.18 45.84 -57.55
N ALA A 12 -35.73 47.00 -57.07
CA ALA A 12 -35.68 47.47 -55.69
C ALA A 12 -36.93 48.22 -55.20
N PHE A 13 -37.12 48.33 -53.87
CA PHE A 13 -37.43 49.59 -53.18
C PHE A 13 -37.31 49.42 -51.65
N VAL A 14 -36.19 49.84 -51.05
CA VAL A 14 -36.10 50.23 -49.62
C VAL A 14 -35.36 51.56 -49.59
N ALA A 15 -36.05 52.60 -49.15
CA ALA A 15 -35.48 53.90 -48.86
C ALA A 15 -36.11 54.44 -47.57
N ALA A 16 -35.37 54.35 -46.47
CA ALA A 16 -35.44 55.28 -45.34
C ALA A 16 -34.10 55.18 -44.57
N GLN A 17 -33.30 56.23 -44.66
CA GLN A 17 -32.18 56.58 -43.80
C GLN A 17 -32.47 58.01 -43.29
N PRO A 18 -31.73 58.62 -42.34
CA PRO A 18 -30.91 58.08 -41.24
C PRO A 18 -31.25 58.75 -39.88
N ASP A 19 -30.92 58.13 -38.75
CA ASP A 19 -30.62 58.90 -37.53
C ASP A 19 -29.26 58.46 -36.97
N GLY A 20 -28.42 59.46 -36.74
CA GLY A 20 -27.02 59.35 -36.36
C GLY A 20 -26.77 59.09 -34.86
N PRO A 21 -25.50 59.20 -34.41
CA PRO A 21 -24.93 58.33 -33.38
C PRO A 21 -24.93 58.93 -31.97
N THR A 22 -24.93 58.07 -30.95
CA THR A 22 -24.44 58.41 -29.60
C THR A 22 -23.64 57.26 -28.99
N PRO A 23 -22.33 57.44 -28.76
CA PRO A 23 -21.53 56.65 -27.81
C PRO A 23 -21.31 57.47 -26.50
N PRO A 24 -20.59 56.97 -25.49
CA PRO A 24 -20.77 55.76 -24.69
C PRO A 24 -20.89 56.11 -23.18
N THR A 25 -21.13 55.14 -22.29
CA THR A 25 -20.63 55.24 -20.90
C THR A 25 -20.03 53.91 -20.45
N PRO A 26 -18.72 53.84 -20.15
CA PRO A 26 -18.12 52.69 -19.50
C PRO A 26 -18.60 52.59 -18.05
N HIS A 27 -19.00 51.39 -17.62
CA HIS A 27 -19.26 51.09 -16.23
C HIS A 27 -17.93 51.04 -15.47
N PRO A 28 -17.78 51.70 -14.29
CA PRO A 28 -16.59 51.52 -13.46
C PRO A 28 -16.50 50.08 -12.96
N ASP A 29 -15.35 49.44 -13.12
CA ASP A 29 -15.01 48.18 -12.46
C ASP A 29 -14.92 48.41 -10.94
N PRO A 30 -15.68 47.70 -10.09
CA PRO A 30 -15.52 47.79 -8.65
C PRO A 30 -14.20 47.14 -8.21
N HIS A 31 -13.39 47.94 -7.53
CA HIS A 31 -12.09 47.67 -6.91
C HIS A 31 -11.89 46.25 -6.32
N PRO A 32 -10.66 45.68 -6.38
CA PRO A 32 -10.34 44.46 -5.65
C PRO A 32 -10.48 44.66 -4.14
N HIS A 33 -11.20 43.74 -3.51
CA HIS A 33 -11.41 43.70 -2.07
C HIS A 33 -10.07 43.41 -1.35
N PRO A 34 -9.68 44.16 -0.31
CA PRO A 34 -8.49 43.83 0.48
C PRO A 34 -8.65 42.45 1.15
N THR A 35 -7.61 41.64 1.04
CA THR A 35 -7.45 40.37 1.78
C THR A 35 -7.26 40.64 3.27
N PRO A 36 -8.08 40.07 4.17
CA PRO A 36 -7.82 40.16 5.61
C PRO A 36 -6.55 39.40 6.00
N HIS A 37 -5.70 40.08 6.78
CA HIS A 37 -4.44 39.60 7.36
C HIS A 37 -4.59 38.32 8.20
N PRO A 38 -3.55 37.47 8.30
CA PRO A 38 -3.52 36.36 9.26
C PRO A 38 -3.50 36.88 10.70
N HIS A 39 -4.39 36.35 11.55
CA HIS A 39 -4.44 36.62 12.98
C HIS A 39 -3.39 35.78 13.72
N PRO A 40 -2.48 36.37 14.53
CA PRO A 40 -1.59 35.61 15.40
C PRO A 40 -2.25 35.11 16.68
N ASP A 41 -1.90 33.87 17.04
CA ASP A 41 -1.90 33.09 18.29
C ASP A 41 -2.38 33.69 19.65
N PRO A 42 -2.91 32.86 20.57
CA PRO A 42 -2.02 32.34 21.62
C PRO A 42 -2.26 30.90 22.13
N HIS A 43 -1.15 30.17 22.21
CA HIS A 43 -0.76 29.09 23.12
C HIS A 43 -1.58 28.73 24.38
N SER A 44 -1.55 27.42 24.64
CA SER A 44 -1.44 26.68 25.93
C SER A 44 -2.68 26.38 26.77
N HIS A 45 -2.93 25.08 26.96
CA HIS A 45 -3.30 24.52 28.27
C HIS A 45 -2.75 23.08 28.42
N PRO A 46 -1.96 22.78 29.47
CA PRO A 46 -1.52 21.42 29.80
C PRO A 46 -2.53 20.68 30.71
N THR A 47 -2.64 19.36 30.44
CA THR A 47 -2.98 18.17 31.27
C THR A 47 -4.08 18.21 32.34
N PRO A 48 -4.88 17.13 32.38
CA PRO A 48 -5.11 16.40 33.63
C PRO A 48 -4.54 14.98 33.55
N HIS A 49 -3.74 14.62 34.56
CA HIS A 49 -3.35 13.25 34.91
C HIS A 49 -4.41 12.66 35.85
N PRO A 50 -4.96 11.47 35.58
CA PRO A 50 -5.58 10.67 36.63
C PRO A 50 -4.67 9.50 37.08
N ASP A 51 -4.62 9.36 38.40
CA ASP A 51 -3.94 8.40 39.26
C ASP A 51 -3.92 6.91 38.82
N PRO A 52 -2.94 6.12 39.29
CA PRO A 52 -2.80 4.70 38.99
C PRO A 52 -3.45 3.84 40.07
N HIS A 53 -4.59 3.18 39.82
CA HIS A 53 -5.00 2.05 40.66
C HIS A 53 -5.94 1.08 39.93
N SER A 54 -5.43 -0.10 39.61
CA SER A 54 -5.99 -1.37 40.09
C SER A 54 -4.99 -2.51 39.87
N HIS A 55 -4.48 -3.05 40.96
CA HIS A 55 -3.81 -4.34 40.99
C HIS A 55 -4.86 -5.39 41.37
N PRO A 56 -5.14 -6.38 40.52
CA PRO A 56 -5.62 -7.67 40.98
C PRO A 56 -4.47 -8.69 40.95
N THR A 57 -4.29 -9.32 42.10
CA THR A 57 -3.40 -10.45 42.39
C THR A 57 -3.38 -11.56 41.33
N PRO A 58 -2.23 -12.23 41.12
CA PRO A 58 -2.13 -13.34 40.17
C PRO A 58 -2.88 -14.57 40.66
N HIS A 59 -3.77 -15.12 39.83
CA HIS A 59 -4.26 -16.49 39.97
C HIS A 59 -3.40 -17.41 39.09
N PRO A 60 -2.80 -18.47 39.64
CA PRO A 60 -2.10 -19.46 38.84
C PRO A 60 -3.12 -20.48 38.32
N ASP A 61 -3.27 -20.57 37.00
CA ASP A 61 -3.72 -21.80 36.37
C ASP A 61 -2.64 -22.26 35.38
N PRO A 62 -2.07 -23.47 35.56
CA PRO A 62 -1.01 -24.00 34.72
C PRO A 62 -1.58 -24.42 33.37
N HIS A 63 -1.74 -23.48 32.45
CA HIS A 63 -1.62 -23.87 31.05
C HIS A 63 -0.19 -24.37 30.84
N PRO A 64 0.02 -25.57 30.26
CA PRO A 64 1.34 -25.97 29.81
C PRO A 64 1.82 -24.91 28.81
N HIS A 65 2.70 -24.04 29.30
CA HIS A 65 3.50 -23.18 28.48
C HIS A 65 4.25 -24.09 27.51
N PRO A 66 4.23 -23.83 26.19
CA PRO A 66 5.20 -24.43 25.31
C PRO A 66 6.58 -24.18 25.94
N THR A 67 7.31 -25.23 26.27
CA THR A 67 8.63 -25.20 26.94
C THR A 67 9.74 -24.70 26.01
N HIS A 68 9.40 -23.86 25.05
CA HIS A 68 10.34 -23.21 24.17
C HIS A 68 10.12 -21.70 24.27
N PRO A 69 11.10 -20.90 24.70
CA PRO A 69 11.08 -19.51 24.27
C PRO A 69 11.20 -19.53 22.74
N PRO A 70 10.23 -19.06 21.94
CA PRO A 70 10.62 -18.61 20.62
C PRO A 70 11.59 -17.46 20.87
N HIS A 71 12.75 -17.52 20.25
CA HIS A 71 13.72 -16.45 20.22
C HIS A 71 13.01 -15.13 19.87
N VAL A 72 12.68 -14.28 20.86
CA VAL A 72 11.83 -13.07 20.71
C VAL A 72 12.56 -11.93 19.98
N ASP A 73 13.60 -12.23 19.19
CA ASP A 73 14.35 -11.22 18.42
C ASP A 73 14.49 -11.55 16.93
N ASP A 74 13.96 -12.69 16.45
CA ASP A 74 13.89 -12.94 15.01
C ASP A 74 12.53 -12.49 14.47
N THR A 75 12.49 -11.28 13.91
CA THR A 75 11.38 -10.87 13.05
C THR A 75 11.40 -11.76 11.81
N PHE A 76 10.34 -12.51 11.59
CA PHE A 76 10.19 -13.36 10.41
C PHE A 76 9.52 -12.58 9.28
N HIS A 77 10.21 -12.48 8.15
CA HIS A 77 9.65 -11.91 6.93
C HIS A 77 9.38 -13.02 5.93
N PHE A 78 8.10 -13.23 5.63
CA PHE A 78 7.64 -14.27 4.72
C PHE A 78 7.48 -13.72 3.31
N PHE A 79 7.94 -14.49 2.33
CA PHE A 79 7.71 -14.26 0.91
C PHE A 79 7.25 -15.56 0.27
N ASN A 80 6.15 -15.50 -0.47
CA ASN A 80 5.58 -16.64 -1.16
C ASN A 80 5.77 -16.47 -2.67
N ASP A 81 6.68 -17.26 -3.24
CA ASP A 81 6.86 -17.40 -4.68
C ASP A 81 5.89 -18.46 -5.18
N ARG A 82 4.72 -17.98 -5.63
CA ARG A 82 3.63 -18.85 -6.10
C ARG A 82 3.99 -19.59 -7.38
N ASP A 83 4.79 -19.00 -8.25
CA ASP A 83 5.13 -19.56 -9.54
C ASP A 83 6.12 -20.72 -9.41
N ASN A 84 7.02 -20.65 -8.42
CA ASN A 84 8.01 -21.68 -8.14
C ASN A 84 7.64 -22.62 -6.98
N ASN A 85 6.45 -22.45 -6.40
CA ASN A 85 5.96 -23.21 -5.25
C ASN A 85 6.93 -23.12 -4.06
N LYS A 86 7.48 -21.93 -3.80
CA LYS A 86 8.48 -21.73 -2.73
C LYS A 86 8.01 -20.71 -1.71
N MET A 87 8.35 -20.95 -0.45
CA MET A 87 8.24 -19.95 0.61
C MET A 87 9.62 -19.62 1.14
N ALA A 88 9.95 -18.33 1.16
CA ALA A 88 11.17 -17.82 1.75
C ALA A 88 10.86 -17.12 3.08
N ILE A 89 11.57 -17.51 4.13
CA ILE A 89 11.45 -16.92 5.47
C ILE A 89 12.79 -16.29 5.80
N LYS A 90 12.81 -14.96 5.82
CA LYS A 90 13.99 -14.19 6.21
C LYS A 90 13.94 -13.88 7.70
N THR A 91 15.04 -14.16 8.38
CA THR A 91 15.31 -13.71 9.75
C THR A 91 16.39 -12.66 9.74
N ARG A 92 16.88 -12.27 10.92
CA ARG A 92 17.99 -11.33 11.05
C ARG A 92 19.34 -11.88 10.54
N THR A 93 19.48 -13.19 10.42
CA THR A 93 20.79 -13.86 10.23
C THR A 93 20.83 -14.81 9.04
N ALA A 94 19.67 -15.17 8.49
CA ALA A 94 19.55 -16.15 7.43
C ALA A 94 18.23 -15.98 6.66
N CYS A 95 18.21 -16.54 5.46
CA CYS A 95 17.01 -16.73 4.66
C CYS A 95 16.78 -18.22 4.41
N TYR A 96 15.60 -18.72 4.74
CA TYR A 96 15.25 -20.12 4.62
C TYR A 96 14.25 -20.32 3.48
N ILE A 97 14.58 -21.19 2.54
CA ILE A 97 13.73 -21.51 1.39
C ILE A 97 13.12 -22.90 1.57
N PHE A 98 11.81 -22.95 1.48
CA PHE A 98 11.01 -24.15 1.52
C PHE A 98 10.35 -24.37 0.16
N THR A 99 10.37 -25.59 -0.34
CA THR A 99 9.46 -25.99 -1.42
C THR A 99 8.13 -26.41 -0.78
N LEU A 100 7.04 -25.78 -1.19
CA LEU A 100 5.69 -26.02 -0.67
C LEU A 100 5.07 -27.27 -1.31
N THR A 101 4.36 -28.06 -0.52
CA THR A 101 3.51 -29.15 -1.02
C THR A 101 2.21 -28.61 -1.60
N ALA A 102 1.52 -29.40 -2.43
CA ALA A 102 0.22 -29.00 -2.99
C ALA A 102 -0.80 -28.61 -1.91
N ASP A 103 -0.81 -29.31 -0.78
CA ASP A 103 -1.70 -29.01 0.35
C ASP A 103 -1.33 -27.67 1.01
N GLN A 104 -0.03 -27.39 1.19
CA GLN A 104 0.43 -26.10 1.71
C GLN A 104 0.04 -24.96 0.77
N GLN A 105 0.16 -25.13 -0.55
CA GLN A 105 -0.24 -24.11 -1.52
C GLN A 105 -1.74 -23.78 -1.45
N GLN A 106 -2.59 -24.79 -1.21
CA GLN A 106 -4.01 -24.57 -1.00
C GLN A 106 -4.29 -23.89 0.34
N ALA A 107 -3.54 -24.24 1.39
CA ALA A 107 -3.66 -23.60 2.69
C ALA A 107 -3.34 -22.10 2.63
N LEU A 108 -2.40 -21.68 1.76
CA LEU A 108 -2.08 -20.26 1.55
C LEU A 108 -3.20 -19.44 0.89
N LEU A 109 -4.34 -20.05 0.53
CA LEU A 109 -5.52 -19.37 0.01
C LEU A 109 -6.49 -18.91 1.11
N THR A 110 -6.29 -19.35 2.36
CA THR A 110 -7.13 -18.97 3.51
C THR A 110 -6.28 -18.33 4.61
N PRO A 111 -6.80 -17.35 5.36
CA PRO A 111 -6.04 -16.73 6.47
C PRO A 111 -5.56 -17.75 7.51
N ASP A 112 -6.43 -18.69 7.90
CA ASP A 112 -6.09 -19.72 8.88
C ASP A 112 -5.02 -20.69 8.34
N GLY A 113 -5.11 -21.05 7.05
CA GLY A 113 -4.13 -21.91 6.41
C GLY A 113 -2.77 -21.24 6.21
N ILE A 114 -2.74 -19.93 5.95
CA ILE A 114 -1.51 -19.13 5.94
C ILE A 114 -0.84 -19.20 7.31
N GLN A 115 -1.55 -18.85 8.38
CA GLN A 115 -0.99 -18.84 9.73
C GLN A 115 -0.47 -20.23 10.15
N ALA A 116 -1.25 -21.29 9.87
CA ALA A 116 -0.85 -22.65 10.17
C ALA A 116 0.41 -23.07 9.39
N THR A 117 0.51 -22.70 8.11
CA THR A 117 1.66 -23.00 7.26
C THR A 117 2.90 -22.25 7.72
N GLU A 118 2.79 -20.95 8.01
CA GLU A 118 3.90 -20.13 8.52
C GLU A 118 4.46 -20.70 9.82
N LEU A 119 3.60 -21.04 10.78
CA LEU A 119 4.01 -21.66 12.04
C LEU A 119 4.69 -23.01 11.84
N ALA A 120 4.15 -23.85 10.94
CA ALA A 120 4.75 -25.15 10.64
C ALA A 120 6.16 -25.00 10.03
N LEU A 121 6.34 -24.05 9.11
CA LEU A 121 7.62 -23.80 8.46
C LEU A 121 8.64 -23.18 9.41
N ILE A 122 8.24 -22.27 10.31
CA ILE A 122 9.10 -21.79 11.39
C ILE A 122 9.60 -22.98 12.24
N GLY A 123 8.73 -23.93 12.59
CA GLY A 123 9.13 -25.15 13.29
C GLY A 123 10.16 -25.99 12.53
N LYS A 124 10.06 -26.02 11.20
CA LYS A 124 11.02 -26.69 10.32
C LYS A 124 12.35 -25.97 10.20
N ILE A 125 12.44 -24.65 10.43
CA ILE A 125 13.73 -23.95 10.50
C ILE A 125 14.61 -24.57 11.60
N SER A 126 14.05 -24.94 12.75
CA SER A 126 14.83 -25.52 13.84
C SER A 126 15.14 -27.01 13.66
N THR A 127 14.24 -27.75 13.01
CA THR A 127 14.26 -29.22 12.98
C THR A 127 14.69 -29.83 11.64
N GLY A 128 14.55 -29.08 10.55
CA GLY A 128 14.86 -29.54 9.20
C GLY A 128 16.35 -29.49 8.88
N THR A 129 16.76 -30.37 7.96
CA THR A 129 18.11 -30.35 7.38
C THR A 129 18.25 -29.11 6.50
N LYS A 130 19.31 -28.36 6.72
CA LYS A 130 19.63 -27.13 5.99
C LYS A 130 20.74 -27.41 4.98
N THR A 131 20.51 -27.05 3.73
CA THR A 131 21.53 -27.06 2.68
C THR A 131 21.80 -25.62 2.27
N GLN A 132 23.05 -25.18 2.36
CA GLN A 132 23.42 -23.82 1.97
C GLN A 132 23.25 -23.67 0.45
N LEU A 133 22.62 -22.58 0.03
CA LEU A 133 22.43 -22.22 -1.37
C LEU A 133 23.29 -21.02 -1.74
N THR A 134 23.63 -20.92 -3.01
CA THR A 134 24.23 -19.71 -3.58
C THR A 134 23.13 -18.86 -4.22
N HIS A 135 23.34 -17.55 -4.34
CA HIS A 135 22.39 -16.65 -5.00
C HIS A 135 22.12 -17.01 -6.46
N GLU A 136 23.05 -17.70 -7.13
CA GLU A 136 22.90 -18.15 -8.51
C GLU A 136 21.80 -19.23 -8.67
N ASP A 137 21.50 -19.97 -7.60
CA ASP A 137 20.49 -21.03 -7.58
C ASP A 137 19.07 -20.52 -7.28
N MET A 138 18.92 -19.20 -7.10
CA MET A 138 17.70 -18.57 -6.61
C MET A 138 16.96 -17.83 -7.71
N HIS A 139 15.62 -17.85 -7.62
CA HIS A 139 14.79 -16.97 -8.43
C HIS A 139 14.97 -15.50 -7.98
N ASP A 140 14.94 -14.56 -8.94
CA ASP A 140 15.26 -13.14 -8.71
C ASP A 140 14.45 -12.52 -7.56
N GLU A 141 13.17 -12.85 -7.45
CA GLU A 141 12.31 -12.31 -6.38
C GLU A 141 12.72 -12.82 -4.99
N ILE A 142 13.07 -14.11 -4.90
CA ILE A 142 13.56 -14.70 -3.65
C ILE A 142 14.93 -14.11 -3.30
N ALA A 143 15.80 -13.91 -4.29
CA ALA A 143 17.10 -13.27 -4.09
C ALA A 143 16.94 -11.84 -3.57
N HIS A 144 16.00 -11.08 -4.13
CA HIS A 144 15.66 -9.74 -3.66
C HIS A 144 15.15 -9.75 -2.21
N HIS A 145 14.24 -10.66 -1.87
CA HIS A 145 13.72 -10.80 -0.51
C HIS A 145 14.82 -11.14 0.51
N CYS A 146 15.61 -12.17 0.21
CA CYS A 146 16.69 -12.64 1.08
C CYS A 146 17.81 -11.60 1.23
N GLY A 147 18.06 -10.77 0.21
CA GLY A 147 19.10 -9.74 0.23
C GLY A 147 20.48 -10.35 0.40
N HIS A 148 21.24 -9.91 1.40
CA HIS A 148 22.61 -10.36 1.64
C HIS A 148 22.74 -11.45 2.70
N GLU A 149 21.62 -12.00 3.18
CA GLU A 149 21.64 -13.04 4.20
C GLU A 149 22.14 -14.38 3.64
N ASN A 150 22.67 -15.23 4.52
CA ASN A 150 22.98 -16.61 4.16
C ASN A 150 21.70 -17.36 3.83
N VAL A 151 21.67 -18.02 2.68
CA VAL A 151 20.46 -18.70 2.19
C VAL A 151 20.58 -20.20 2.38
N PHE A 152 19.51 -20.82 2.91
CA PHE A 152 19.44 -22.25 3.15
C PHE A 152 18.15 -22.84 2.58
N ALA A 153 18.26 -23.87 1.75
CA ALA A 153 17.14 -24.76 1.48
C ALA A 153 16.87 -25.64 2.70
N VAL A 154 15.61 -25.78 3.09
CA VAL A 154 15.20 -26.63 4.21
C VAL A 154 14.36 -27.79 3.69
N SER A 155 14.81 -29.02 3.93
CA SER A 155 14.03 -30.22 3.60
C SER A 155 12.96 -30.49 4.67
N GLN A 156 11.74 -30.76 4.23
CA GLN A 156 10.61 -31.09 5.11
C GLN A 156 10.67 -32.52 5.64
#